data_AF-A0A6A6RG88-F1
#
_entry.id   AF-A0A6A6RG88-F1
#
_cell.length_a   1.000
_cell.length_b   1.000
_cell.length_c   1.000
_cell.angle_alpha   90.00
_cell.angle_beta   90.00
_cell.angle_gamma   90.00
#
_symmetry.space_group_name_H-M   'P 1'
#
loop_
_entity.id
_entity.type
_entity.pdbx_description
1 polymer ?
#
loop_
_entity_poly.entity_id
_entity_poly.type
_entity_poly.pdbx_seq_one_letter_code
_entity_poly.pdbx_strand_id
1 'polypeptide(L)'
;MINAGDKYQFDGTILIGFFENWFAANVNMGSMDADFARQLALPCYMFDHAKGFSDITKWLAYNFGGHITENRPAGFRWKHMHLSPPDFVGPMNHARGGLKTVLHRGIWNRVGKLLEQGPESNLCDEWDTVAGRYFAELVRIDAYPLETIFPKHSMNTILERLEKFKLGDIGDCFCCEIDWRHHITKSIENTRTNFHGLCIDCMDSSKPKRGSTDEDYWMHLGTVGGRWDTHCRVKHGQQTWYVSWLGRSEHRQKLLNKANEIRAEIRARLPY
;
A
#
# COMPACT_ATOMS: atom_id res chain seq x y z
N MET A 1 10.85 -4.17 -27.76
CA MET A 1 11.96 -4.88 -27.08
C MET A 1 11.50 -6.21 -26.50
N ILE A 2 10.61 -6.24 -25.50
CA ILE A 2 10.13 -7.50 -24.89
C ILE A 2 9.57 -8.48 -25.92
N ASN A 3 8.67 -8.04 -26.80
CA ASN A 3 8.12 -8.86 -27.90
C ASN A 3 9.20 -9.41 -28.85
N ALA A 4 10.28 -8.65 -29.05
CA ALA A 4 11.41 -9.08 -29.89
C ALA A 4 12.30 -10.07 -29.14
N GLY A 5 12.57 -9.84 -27.85
CA GLY A 5 13.24 -10.79 -26.97
C GLY A 5 12.49 -12.12 -26.89
N ASP A 6 11.17 -12.08 -26.73
CA ASP A 6 10.29 -13.27 -26.77
C ASP A 6 10.37 -13.99 -28.13
N LYS A 7 10.23 -13.25 -29.23
CA LYS A 7 10.25 -13.81 -30.58
C LYS A 7 11.60 -14.46 -30.96
N TYR A 8 12.70 -13.87 -30.51
CA TYR A 8 14.05 -14.26 -30.92
C TYR A 8 14.86 -14.94 -29.80
N GLN A 9 14.24 -15.21 -28.65
CA GLN A 9 14.85 -15.86 -27.47
C GLN A 9 16.16 -15.21 -27.00
N PHE A 10 16.27 -13.88 -27.11
CA PHE A 10 17.43 -13.17 -26.59
C PHE A 10 17.47 -13.23 -25.06
N ASP A 11 18.67 -13.37 -24.51
CA ASP A 11 18.88 -13.24 -23.07
C ASP A 11 18.56 -11.80 -22.63
N GLY A 12 17.48 -11.67 -21.86
CA GLY A 12 16.99 -10.40 -21.34
C GLY A 12 17.99 -9.69 -20.42
N THR A 13 18.95 -10.44 -19.84
CA THR A 13 19.98 -9.87 -18.95
C THR A 13 20.88 -8.87 -19.67
N ILE A 14 21.13 -9.09 -20.97
CA ILE A 14 21.94 -8.20 -21.82
C ILE A 14 21.27 -6.82 -21.98
N LEU A 15 19.94 -6.76 -21.83
CA LEU A 15 19.15 -5.56 -22.02
C LEU A 15 18.83 -4.82 -20.72
N ILE A 16 19.26 -5.33 -19.56
CA ILE A 16 19.02 -4.68 -18.26
C ILE A 16 19.61 -3.26 -18.25
N GLY A 17 20.90 -3.12 -18.55
CA GLY A 17 21.56 -1.81 -18.56
C GLY A 17 20.99 -0.84 -19.61
N PHE A 18 20.51 -1.37 -20.75
CA PHE A 18 19.77 -0.54 -21.71
C PHE A 18 18.44 -0.05 -21.12
N PHE A 19 17.66 -0.95 -20.49
CA PHE A 19 16.37 -0.60 -19.91
C PHE A 19 16.52 0.40 -18.76
N GLU A 20 17.54 0.25 -17.90
CA GLU A 20 17.85 1.22 -16.84
C GLU A 20 18.10 2.61 -17.41
N ASN A 21 18.96 2.73 -18.42
CA ASN A 21 19.25 4.00 -19.08
C ASN A 21 18.00 4.59 -19.77
N TRP A 22 17.24 3.73 -20.46
CA TRP A 22 15.99 4.14 -21.10
C TRP A 22 14.98 4.63 -20.05
N PHE A 23 14.82 3.91 -18.94
CA PHE A 23 13.91 4.27 -17.86
C PHE A 23 14.27 5.64 -17.28
N ALA A 24 15.54 5.85 -16.94
CA ALA A 24 16.03 7.12 -16.41
C ALA A 24 15.82 8.30 -17.37
N ALA A 25 15.95 8.08 -18.68
CA ALA A 25 15.80 9.12 -19.68
C ALA A 25 14.34 9.42 -20.07
N ASN A 26 13.43 8.44 -19.96
CA ASN A 26 12.08 8.53 -20.53
C ASN A 26 10.96 8.51 -19.48
N VAL A 27 11.23 8.11 -18.24
CA VAL A 27 10.20 7.97 -17.21
C VAL A 27 10.30 9.13 -16.21
N ASN A 28 9.31 10.00 -16.24
CA ASN A 28 9.12 11.05 -15.24
C ASN A 28 7.90 10.72 -14.37
N MET A 29 8.14 10.38 -13.10
CA MET A 29 7.08 10.04 -12.15
C MET A 29 6.11 11.21 -11.87
N GLY A 30 6.55 12.46 -12.05
CA GLY A 30 5.73 13.66 -11.81
C GLY A 30 4.71 13.94 -12.92
N SER A 31 4.93 13.40 -14.13
CA SER A 31 4.02 13.50 -15.27
C SER A 31 3.48 12.14 -15.71
N MET A 32 3.49 11.17 -14.79
CA MET A 32 3.02 9.81 -15.05
C MET A 32 1.50 9.80 -15.26
N ASP A 33 1.04 9.07 -16.27
CA ASP A 33 -0.37 8.74 -16.46
C ASP A 33 -0.66 7.27 -16.16
N ALA A 34 -1.95 6.97 -15.99
CA ALA A 34 -2.44 5.67 -15.60
C ALA A 34 -2.16 4.57 -16.63
N ASP A 35 -2.19 4.88 -17.92
CA ASP A 35 -2.00 3.89 -18.97
C ASP A 35 -0.53 3.54 -19.12
N PHE A 36 0.33 4.54 -19.07
CA PHE A 36 1.77 4.35 -19.11
C PHE A 36 2.28 3.59 -17.88
N ALA A 37 1.81 3.94 -16.67
CA ALA A 37 2.16 3.21 -15.46
C ALA A 37 1.75 1.72 -15.53
N ARG A 38 0.54 1.43 -16.02
CA ARG A 38 0.06 0.05 -16.21
C ARG A 38 0.89 -0.73 -17.23
N GLN A 39 1.42 -0.08 -18.26
CA GLN A 39 2.28 -0.70 -19.28
C GLN A 39 3.71 -0.92 -18.79
N LEU A 40 4.23 -0.06 -17.88
CA LEU A 40 5.62 -0.11 -17.42
C LEU A 40 5.91 -1.13 -16.31
N ALA A 41 4.90 -1.52 -15.53
CA ALA A 41 5.10 -2.46 -14.42
C ALA A 41 5.74 -3.78 -14.88
N LEU A 42 5.25 -4.32 -15.99
CA LEU A 42 5.78 -5.57 -16.55
C LEU A 42 7.23 -5.45 -17.05
N PRO A 43 7.61 -4.47 -17.90
CA PRO A 43 9.00 -4.22 -18.26
C PRO A 43 9.93 -4.11 -17.05
N CYS A 44 9.52 -3.37 -16.00
CA CYS A 44 10.35 -3.25 -14.81
C CYS A 44 10.57 -4.59 -14.11
N TYR A 45 9.56 -5.46 -14.06
CA TYR A 45 9.73 -6.81 -13.53
C TYR A 45 10.64 -7.65 -14.42
N MET A 46 10.43 -7.63 -15.73
CA MET A 46 11.16 -8.45 -16.70
C MET A 46 12.65 -8.15 -16.77
N PHE A 47 13.01 -6.87 -16.67
CA PHE A 47 14.40 -6.43 -16.67
C PHE A 47 14.98 -6.28 -15.26
N ASP A 48 14.34 -6.90 -14.26
CA ASP A 48 14.77 -6.91 -12.86
C ASP A 48 15.04 -5.51 -12.27
N HIS A 49 14.31 -4.51 -12.77
CA HIS A 49 14.44 -3.12 -12.39
C HIS A 49 13.61 -2.84 -11.12
N ALA A 50 14.10 -3.35 -9.98
CA ALA A 50 13.40 -3.36 -8.69
C ALA A 50 12.86 -1.97 -8.25
N LYS A 51 13.66 -0.91 -8.39
CA LYS A 51 13.26 0.44 -7.98
C LYS A 51 12.09 0.97 -8.80
N GLY A 52 12.21 0.91 -10.12
CA GLY A 52 11.14 1.31 -11.05
C GLY A 52 9.86 0.49 -10.84
N PHE A 53 9.97 -0.82 -10.63
CA PHE A 53 8.82 -1.67 -10.33
C PHE A 53 8.09 -1.21 -9.06
N SER A 54 8.84 -0.99 -7.98
CA SER A 54 8.32 -0.46 -6.72
C SER A 54 7.69 0.93 -6.89
N ASP A 55 8.32 1.84 -7.62
CA ASP A 55 7.80 3.19 -7.82
C ASP A 55 6.52 3.22 -8.64
N ILE A 56 6.45 2.46 -9.73
CA ILE A 56 5.28 2.38 -10.61
C ILE A 56 4.10 1.74 -9.87
N THR A 57 4.34 0.62 -9.20
CA THR A 57 3.31 -0.06 -8.43
C THR A 57 2.83 0.79 -7.26
N LYS A 58 3.73 1.51 -6.59
CA LYS A 58 3.33 2.53 -5.60
C LYS A 58 2.42 3.56 -6.26
N TRP A 59 2.88 4.19 -7.34
CA TRP A 59 2.12 5.23 -8.02
C TRP A 59 0.72 4.75 -8.42
N LEU A 60 0.59 3.54 -8.97
CA LEU A 60 -0.70 2.95 -9.33
C LEU A 60 -1.63 2.78 -8.11
N ALA A 61 -1.13 2.29 -6.98
CA ALA A 61 -1.96 2.10 -5.78
C ALA A 61 -2.59 3.41 -5.29
N TYR A 62 -1.84 4.51 -5.34
CA TYR A 62 -2.29 5.80 -4.82
C TYR A 62 -3.05 6.67 -5.83
N ASN A 63 -2.69 6.61 -7.12
CA ASN A 63 -3.20 7.52 -8.15
C ASN A 63 -4.26 6.90 -9.07
N PHE A 64 -4.32 5.57 -9.19
CA PHE A 64 -5.32 4.94 -10.04
C PHE A 64 -6.70 4.98 -9.37
N GLY A 65 -7.75 5.33 -10.12
CA GLY A 65 -9.14 5.27 -9.66
C GLY A 65 -9.76 3.90 -9.95
N GLY A 66 -10.47 3.32 -8.98
CA GLY A 66 -11.16 2.05 -9.17
C GLY A 66 -10.25 0.82 -9.14
N HIS A 67 -10.63 -0.20 -9.92
CA HIS A 67 -9.93 -1.48 -9.98
C HIS A 67 -8.75 -1.40 -10.95
N ILE A 68 -7.55 -1.66 -10.43
CA ILE A 68 -6.33 -1.66 -11.26
C ILE A 68 -6.40 -2.87 -12.18
N THR A 69 -6.14 -2.65 -13.45
CA THR A 69 -6.06 -3.71 -14.48
C THR A 69 -4.68 -3.67 -15.13
N GLU A 70 -4.31 -4.73 -15.84
CA GLU A 70 -3.14 -4.67 -16.73
C GLU A 70 -3.53 -3.90 -18.00
N ASN A 71 -2.63 -3.04 -18.50
CA ASN A 71 -2.77 -2.45 -19.83
C ASN A 71 -1.72 -3.05 -20.76
N ARG A 72 -2.12 -3.89 -21.69
CA ARG A 72 -1.20 -4.50 -22.65
C ARG A 72 -1.13 -3.66 -23.92
N PRO A 73 0.07 -3.30 -24.40
CA PRO A 73 0.20 -2.63 -25.69
C PRO A 73 -0.44 -3.43 -26.83
N ALA A 74 -1.06 -2.74 -27.78
CA ALA A 74 -1.69 -3.38 -28.94
C ALA A 74 -0.67 -4.21 -29.74
N GLY A 75 -1.05 -5.44 -30.12
CA GLY A 75 -0.18 -6.36 -30.86
C GLY A 75 0.86 -7.11 -30.01
N PHE A 76 0.86 -6.91 -28.70
CA PHE A 76 1.71 -7.65 -27.77
C PHE A 76 1.16 -9.05 -27.51
N ARG A 77 1.88 -10.10 -27.92
CA ARG A 77 1.46 -11.51 -27.81
C ARG A 77 2.63 -12.34 -27.30
N TRP A 78 2.42 -13.04 -26.19
CA TRP A 78 3.36 -14.02 -25.65
C TRP A 78 3.32 -15.29 -26.50
N LYS A 79 4.46 -15.69 -27.08
CA LYS A 79 4.55 -16.97 -27.80
C LYS A 79 5.57 -17.93 -27.21
N HIS A 80 6.69 -17.43 -26.67
CA HIS A 80 7.84 -18.28 -26.31
C HIS A 80 8.37 -18.05 -24.90
N MET A 81 7.88 -17.05 -24.19
CA MET A 81 8.25 -16.80 -22.82
C MET A 81 7.55 -17.83 -21.96
N HIS A 82 8.34 -18.78 -21.45
CA HIS A 82 7.96 -19.70 -20.38
C HIS A 82 7.61 -18.96 -19.06
N LEU A 83 7.75 -17.64 -19.03
CA LEU A 83 7.37 -16.76 -17.95
C LEU A 83 5.98 -16.19 -18.28
N SER A 84 4.93 -16.78 -17.72
CA SER A 84 3.70 -16.01 -17.52
C SER A 84 4.10 -14.78 -16.69
N PRO A 85 3.76 -13.55 -17.11
CA PRO A 85 3.90 -12.38 -16.25
C PRO A 85 3.42 -12.71 -14.85
N PRO A 86 4.15 -12.30 -13.79
CA PRO A 86 3.57 -12.34 -12.46
C PRO A 86 2.26 -11.58 -12.52
N ASP A 87 1.19 -12.17 -12.01
CA ASP A 87 -0.03 -11.43 -11.76
C ASP A 87 0.27 -10.41 -10.66
N PHE A 88 0.67 -9.20 -11.07
CA PHE A 88 0.85 -8.08 -10.17
C PHE A 88 -0.49 -7.39 -9.88
N VAL A 89 -1.53 -7.65 -10.69
CA VAL A 89 -2.85 -7.00 -10.58
C VAL A 89 -3.55 -7.41 -9.29
N GLY A 90 -3.54 -8.70 -8.96
CA GLY A 90 -4.07 -9.21 -7.68
C GLY A 90 -3.43 -8.53 -6.45
N PRO A 91 -2.10 -8.64 -6.26
CA PRO A 91 -1.34 -7.95 -5.23
C PRO A 91 -1.58 -6.43 -5.19
N MET A 92 -1.67 -5.79 -6.35
CA MET A 92 -1.93 -4.36 -6.46
C MET A 92 -3.30 -3.94 -5.94
N ASN A 93 -4.34 -4.66 -6.32
CA ASN A 93 -5.69 -4.39 -5.83
C ASN A 93 -5.82 -4.71 -4.33
N HIS A 94 -5.09 -5.71 -3.84
CA HIS A 94 -4.97 -5.97 -2.41
C HIS A 94 -4.28 -4.80 -1.67
N ALA A 95 -3.16 -4.30 -2.18
CA ALA A 95 -2.47 -3.14 -1.62
C ALA A 95 -3.40 -1.92 -1.57
N ARG A 96 -4.12 -1.66 -2.66
CA ARG A 96 -5.12 -0.58 -2.75
C ARG A 96 -6.23 -0.75 -1.72
N GLY A 97 -6.80 -1.95 -1.56
CA GLY A 97 -7.77 -2.24 -0.50
C GLY A 97 -7.20 -2.07 0.92
N GLY A 98 -5.92 -2.36 1.11
CA GLY A 98 -5.18 -2.08 2.35
C GLY A 98 -5.15 -0.59 2.68
N LEU A 99 -4.88 0.27 1.68
CA LEU A 99 -4.91 1.74 1.86
C LEU A 99 -6.29 2.22 2.30
N LYS A 100 -7.37 1.72 1.66
CA LYS A 100 -8.75 2.01 2.10
C LYS A 100 -8.95 1.62 3.56
N THR A 101 -8.51 0.43 3.94
CA THR A 101 -8.70 -0.10 5.29
C THR A 101 -7.97 0.74 6.35
N VAL A 102 -6.73 1.14 6.06
CA VAL A 102 -5.93 1.99 6.96
C VAL A 102 -6.58 3.37 7.11
N LEU A 103 -6.99 3.98 6.01
CA LEU A 103 -7.67 5.27 6.04
C LEU A 103 -9.01 5.20 6.78
N HIS A 104 -9.83 4.18 6.48
CA HIS A 104 -11.12 3.96 7.13
C HIS A 104 -10.97 3.86 8.65
N ARG A 105 -10.03 3.03 9.13
CA ARG A 105 -9.74 2.92 10.56
C ARG A 105 -9.26 4.25 11.13
N GLY A 106 -8.42 4.97 10.39
CA GLY A 106 -7.91 6.28 10.77
C GLY A 106 -9.04 7.27 11.04
N ILE A 107 -9.98 7.42 10.12
CA ILE A 107 -11.09 8.37 10.25
C ILE A 107 -12.20 7.87 11.20
N TRP A 108 -12.44 6.56 11.26
CA TRP A 108 -13.57 6.01 12.02
C TRP A 108 -13.26 5.78 13.50
N ASN A 109 -12.06 5.32 13.85
CA ASN A 109 -11.79 4.79 15.20
C ASN A 109 -12.05 5.80 16.32
N ARG A 110 -11.75 7.09 16.12
CA ARG A 110 -11.92 8.09 17.19
C ARG A 110 -13.37 8.56 17.31
N VAL A 111 -14.06 8.80 16.20
CA VAL A 111 -15.48 9.17 16.22
C VAL A 111 -16.34 7.99 16.67
N GLY A 112 -15.98 6.76 16.31
CA GLY A 112 -16.63 5.54 16.82
C GLY A 112 -16.55 5.44 18.33
N LYS A 113 -15.37 5.68 18.93
CA LYS A 113 -15.23 5.74 20.40
C LYS A 113 -16.07 6.85 21.03
N LEU A 114 -16.16 8.02 20.40
CA LEU A 114 -17.03 9.09 20.89
C LEU A 114 -18.50 8.64 20.89
N LEU A 115 -18.96 7.99 19.82
CA LEU A 115 -20.33 7.47 19.72
C LEU A 115 -20.62 6.34 20.70
N GLU A 116 -19.63 5.50 21.02
CA GLU A 116 -19.76 4.42 22.00
C GLU A 116 -19.80 4.94 23.44
N GLN A 117 -18.94 5.91 23.78
CA GLN A 117 -18.76 6.39 25.15
C GLN A 117 -19.65 7.60 25.50
N GLY A 118 -20.04 8.38 24.51
CA GLY A 118 -20.85 9.59 24.67
C GLY A 118 -22.16 9.35 25.43
N PRO A 119 -23.00 8.38 25.04
CA PRO A 119 -24.26 8.09 25.72
C PRO A 119 -24.12 7.71 27.20
N GLU A 120 -22.98 7.12 27.60
CA GLU A 120 -22.70 6.70 28.97
C GLU A 120 -22.02 7.81 29.79
N SER A 121 -21.59 8.89 29.14
CA SER A 121 -20.89 9.99 29.78
C SER A 121 -21.87 10.96 30.43
N ASN A 122 -21.81 11.08 31.75
CA ASN A 122 -22.51 12.15 32.47
C ASN A 122 -21.82 13.53 32.33
N LEU A 123 -20.79 13.64 31.47
CA LEU A 123 -19.90 14.82 31.36
C LEU A 123 -19.88 15.45 29.96
N CYS A 124 -20.48 14.84 28.93
CA CYS A 124 -20.67 15.45 27.60
C CYS A 124 -22.10 15.20 27.13
N ASP A 125 -22.92 16.24 27.02
CA ASP A 125 -24.24 16.16 26.37
C ASP A 125 -24.15 16.48 24.86
N GLU A 126 -22.99 16.97 24.38
CA GLU A 126 -22.80 17.45 23.01
C GLU A 126 -22.14 16.42 22.06
N TRP A 127 -21.91 15.18 22.52
CA TRP A 127 -21.16 14.16 21.77
C TRP A 127 -21.79 13.86 20.41
N ASP A 128 -23.12 13.89 20.33
CA ASP A 128 -23.93 13.64 19.14
C ASP A 128 -23.77 14.79 18.12
N THR A 129 -23.75 16.02 18.62
CA THR A 129 -23.54 17.25 17.85
C THR A 129 -22.13 17.25 17.26
N VAL A 130 -21.12 16.87 18.05
CA VAL A 130 -19.73 16.76 17.58
C VAL A 130 -19.61 15.68 16.50
N ALA A 131 -20.17 14.50 16.72
CA ALA A 131 -20.17 13.44 15.72
C ALA A 131 -20.92 13.84 14.44
N GLY A 132 -22.07 14.50 14.58
CA GLY A 132 -22.86 15.03 13.46
C GLY A 132 -22.09 16.05 12.65
N ARG A 133 -21.44 17.03 13.30
CA ARG A 133 -20.56 18.01 12.64
C ARG A 133 -19.37 17.32 11.95
N TYR A 134 -18.81 16.28 12.57
CA TYR A 134 -17.70 15.52 12.00
C TYR A 134 -18.08 14.86 10.68
N PHE A 135 -19.21 14.15 10.65
CA PHE A 135 -19.71 13.55 9.41
C PHE A 135 -20.16 14.58 8.39
N ALA A 136 -20.81 15.67 8.82
CA ALA A 136 -21.20 16.77 7.93
C ALA A 136 -19.98 17.37 7.23
N GLU A 137 -18.87 17.54 7.96
CA GLU A 137 -17.62 18.05 7.40
C GLU A 137 -16.98 17.06 6.41
N LEU A 138 -16.99 15.76 6.72
CA LEU A 138 -16.51 14.74 5.77
C LEU A 138 -17.36 14.68 4.50
N VAL A 139 -18.68 14.90 4.60
CA VAL A 139 -19.57 15.02 3.44
C VAL A 139 -19.25 16.30 2.65
N ARG A 140 -19.04 17.44 3.33
CA ARG A 140 -18.72 18.72 2.70
C ARG A 140 -17.46 18.67 1.84
N ILE A 141 -16.45 17.92 2.27
CA ILE A 141 -15.20 17.74 1.54
C ILE A 141 -15.21 16.55 0.55
N ASP A 142 -16.36 15.90 0.35
CA ASP A 142 -16.53 14.74 -0.54
C ASP A 142 -15.60 13.55 -0.15
N ALA A 143 -15.48 13.31 1.16
CA ALA A 143 -14.68 12.23 1.75
C ALA A 143 -15.53 11.16 2.47
N TYR A 144 -16.85 11.29 2.48
CA TYR A 144 -17.77 10.33 3.10
C TYR A 144 -18.96 9.98 2.19
N PRO A 145 -19.45 8.71 2.23
CA PRO A 145 -18.84 7.56 2.88
C PRO A 145 -17.70 6.97 2.03
N LEU A 146 -16.61 6.55 2.68
CA LEU A 146 -15.37 6.12 2.02
C LEU A 146 -15.64 4.97 1.02
N GLU A 147 -16.57 4.09 1.34
CA GLU A 147 -17.02 2.94 0.55
C GLU A 147 -17.50 3.34 -0.84
N THR A 148 -18.13 4.51 -0.95
CA THR A 148 -18.78 4.96 -2.18
C THR A 148 -17.86 5.83 -3.05
N ILE A 149 -16.94 6.56 -2.42
CA ILE A 149 -15.99 7.45 -3.12
C ILE A 149 -14.73 6.70 -3.57
N PHE A 150 -14.28 5.70 -2.81
CA PHE A 150 -13.03 4.98 -3.07
C PHE A 150 -13.00 4.24 -4.42
N PRO A 151 -14.11 3.64 -4.90
CA PRO A 151 -14.15 3.06 -6.24
C PRO A 151 -14.05 4.11 -7.36
N LYS A 152 -14.41 5.36 -7.11
CA LYS A 152 -14.51 6.43 -8.12
C LYS A 152 -13.27 7.32 -8.19
N HIS A 153 -12.54 7.43 -7.07
CA HIS A 153 -11.43 8.36 -6.93
C HIS A 153 -10.12 7.66 -6.58
N SER A 154 -9.01 8.33 -6.89
CA SER A 154 -7.70 7.89 -6.43
C SER A 154 -7.59 8.06 -4.91
N MET A 155 -6.65 7.33 -4.28
CA MET A 155 -6.39 7.53 -2.85
C MET A 155 -5.84 8.93 -2.61
N ASN A 156 -4.94 9.43 -3.46
CA ASN A 156 -4.39 10.79 -3.33
C ASN A 156 -5.47 11.86 -3.38
N THR A 157 -6.44 11.75 -4.29
CA THR A 157 -7.58 12.68 -4.36
C THR A 157 -8.39 12.69 -3.05
N ILE A 158 -8.60 11.53 -2.43
CA ILE A 158 -9.31 11.44 -1.14
C ILE A 158 -8.47 12.05 -0.02
N LEU A 159 -7.16 11.81 0.00
CA LEU A 159 -6.26 12.39 1.01
C LEU A 159 -6.19 13.92 0.90
N GLU A 160 -6.11 14.46 -0.31
CA GLU A 160 -6.15 15.91 -0.58
C GLU A 160 -7.47 16.57 -0.14
N ARG A 161 -8.59 15.84 -0.23
CA ARG A 161 -9.87 16.30 0.30
C ARG A 161 -9.85 16.35 1.82
N LEU A 162 -9.33 15.32 2.47
CA LEU A 162 -9.21 15.24 3.93
C LEU A 162 -8.29 16.32 4.51
N GLU A 163 -7.28 16.79 3.77
CA GLU A 163 -6.45 17.93 4.20
C GLU A 163 -7.26 19.22 4.40
N LYS A 164 -8.45 19.32 3.80
CA LYS A 164 -9.37 20.46 3.93
C LYS A 164 -10.32 20.35 5.13
N PHE A 165 -10.25 19.26 5.89
CA PHE A 165 -11.13 18.99 7.03
C PHE A 165 -10.99 20.06 8.12
N LYS A 166 -12.12 20.64 8.53
CA LYS A 166 -12.22 21.63 9.61
C LYS A 166 -13.54 21.44 10.36
N LEU A 167 -13.45 20.98 11.62
CA LEU A 167 -14.65 20.79 12.43
C LEU A 167 -15.20 22.10 13.03
N GLY A 168 -14.36 23.13 13.15
CA GLY A 168 -14.67 24.37 13.84
C GLY A 168 -14.56 24.25 15.35
N ASP A 169 -15.01 25.28 16.06
CA ASP A 169 -14.99 25.31 17.52
C ASP A 169 -16.02 24.33 18.08
N ILE A 170 -15.53 23.46 18.96
CA ILE A 170 -16.28 22.53 19.76
C ILE A 170 -16.19 23.09 21.17
N GLY A 171 -17.31 23.18 21.90
CA GLY A 171 -17.32 23.78 23.23
C GLY A 171 -16.34 23.13 24.22
N ASP A 172 -16.30 23.65 25.44
CA ASP A 172 -15.30 23.31 26.47
C ASP A 172 -15.48 21.92 27.12
N CYS A 173 -16.02 20.94 26.38
CA CYS A 173 -16.21 19.60 26.92
C CYS A 173 -14.97 18.72 26.73
N PHE A 174 -14.39 18.28 27.85
CA PHE A 174 -13.20 17.42 27.89
C PHE A 174 -13.32 16.09 27.10
N CYS A 175 -14.52 15.48 27.01
CA CYS A 175 -14.72 14.26 26.23
C CYS A 175 -14.65 14.51 24.71
N CYS A 176 -14.98 15.74 24.33
CA CYS A 176 -15.34 16.19 23.01
C CYS A 176 -14.21 17.12 22.43
N GLU A 177 -13.33 17.63 23.31
CA GLU A 177 -12.06 18.34 23.08
C GLU A 177 -10.97 17.42 22.52
N ILE A 178 -11.22 16.93 21.31
CA ILE A 178 -10.26 16.16 20.53
C ILE A 178 -9.74 17.09 19.45
N ASP A 179 -8.42 17.12 19.24
CA ASP A 179 -7.86 17.74 18.04
C ASP A 179 -8.16 16.85 16.82
N TRP A 180 -9.37 17.01 16.28
CA TRP A 180 -9.87 16.26 15.13
C TRP A 180 -9.04 16.54 13.88
N ARG A 181 -8.50 17.75 13.74
CA ARG A 181 -7.63 18.10 12.63
C ARG A 181 -6.32 17.33 12.72
N HIS A 182 -5.68 17.29 13.88
CA HIS A 182 -4.48 16.48 14.10
C HIS A 182 -4.77 15.00 13.87
N HIS A 183 -5.92 14.50 14.35
CA HIS A 183 -6.31 13.11 14.15
C HIS A 183 -6.48 12.73 12.67
N ILE A 184 -7.15 13.57 11.86
CA ILE A 184 -7.25 13.40 10.41
C ILE A 184 -5.87 13.48 9.74
N THR A 185 -5.05 14.46 10.13
CA THR A 185 -3.69 14.64 9.59
C THR A 185 -2.83 13.39 9.81
N LYS A 186 -2.84 12.84 11.02
CA LYS A 186 -2.14 11.60 11.35
C LYS A 186 -2.66 10.40 10.54
N SER A 187 -3.96 10.36 10.27
CA SER A 187 -4.58 9.32 9.43
C SER A 187 -4.14 9.42 7.96
N ILE A 188 -3.98 10.64 7.46
CA ILE A 188 -3.42 10.90 6.13
C ILE A 188 -1.96 10.42 6.05
N GLU A 189 -1.12 10.82 7.02
CA GLU A 189 0.30 10.45 7.08
C GLU A 189 0.50 8.93 7.15
N ASN A 190 -0.26 8.25 8.02
CA ASN A 190 -0.24 6.80 8.14
C ASN A 190 -0.63 6.12 6.83
N THR A 191 -1.62 6.65 6.11
CA THR A 191 -2.03 6.11 4.80
C THR A 191 -0.95 6.34 3.73
N ARG A 192 -0.37 7.55 3.65
CA ARG A 192 0.69 7.91 2.66
C ARG A 192 1.95 7.05 2.75
N THR A 193 2.25 6.57 3.96
CA THR A 193 3.44 5.78 4.27
C THR A 193 3.16 4.30 4.38
N ASN A 194 1.90 3.87 4.20
CA ASN A 194 1.52 2.48 4.43
C ASN A 194 2.13 1.53 3.40
N PHE A 195 2.09 1.91 2.11
CA PHE A 195 2.53 1.06 1.00
C PHE A 195 3.63 1.75 0.17
N HIS A 196 4.69 0.98 -0.14
CA HIS A 196 5.88 1.47 -0.85
C HIS A 196 6.00 0.92 -2.29
N GLY A 197 4.94 0.29 -2.81
CA GLY A 197 5.02 -0.49 -4.04
C GLY A 197 5.30 -1.96 -3.76
N LEU A 198 5.17 -2.80 -4.79
CA LEU A 198 5.54 -4.21 -4.73
C LEU A 198 7.07 -4.36 -4.78
N CYS A 199 7.58 -5.37 -4.09
CA CYS A 199 9.00 -5.68 -4.04
C CYS A 199 9.30 -6.99 -4.77
N ILE A 200 10.11 -6.92 -5.83
CA ILE A 200 10.56 -8.09 -6.61
C ILE A 200 11.27 -9.09 -5.68
N ASP A 201 12.16 -8.62 -4.82
CA ASP A 201 12.94 -9.49 -3.92
C ASP A 201 12.04 -10.26 -2.94
N CYS A 202 10.97 -9.63 -2.43
CA CYS A 202 9.96 -10.31 -1.60
C CYS A 202 9.15 -11.34 -2.40
N MET A 203 8.76 -10.97 -3.63
CA MET A 203 8.03 -11.88 -4.53
C MET A 203 8.88 -13.12 -4.85
N ASP A 204 10.16 -12.93 -5.17
CA ASP A 204 11.07 -14.02 -5.53
C ASP A 204 11.44 -14.89 -4.33
N SER A 205 11.76 -14.27 -3.20
CA SER A 205 12.13 -15.00 -1.99
C SER A 205 10.99 -15.86 -1.48
N SER A 206 9.74 -15.43 -1.63
CA SER A 206 8.56 -16.16 -1.15
C SER A 206 8.05 -17.26 -2.09
N LYS A 207 8.63 -17.41 -3.28
CA LYS A 207 8.28 -18.52 -4.18
C LYS A 207 8.71 -19.86 -3.58
N PRO A 208 7.92 -20.94 -3.74
CA PRO A 208 8.32 -22.27 -3.29
C PRO A 208 9.60 -22.73 -4.00
N LYS A 209 10.72 -22.76 -3.27
CA LYS A 209 11.95 -23.44 -3.72
C LYS A 209 11.84 -24.91 -3.36
N ARG A 210 12.39 -25.81 -4.18
CA ARG A 210 12.15 -27.27 -4.17
C ARG A 210 12.68 -28.04 -2.92
N GLY A 211 12.71 -27.45 -1.72
CA GLY A 211 13.28 -28.03 -0.49
C GLY A 211 12.51 -27.68 0.81
N SER A 212 13.02 -28.11 1.98
CA SER A 212 12.38 -27.95 3.29
C SER A 212 12.01 -26.49 3.57
N THR A 213 10.72 -26.23 3.65
CA THR A 213 10.12 -24.92 3.37
C THR A 213 10.29 -23.90 4.49
N ASP A 214 10.27 -24.32 5.76
CA ASP A 214 10.07 -23.37 6.86
C ASP A 214 11.34 -22.58 7.20
N GLU A 215 12.52 -23.20 7.25
CA GLU A 215 13.78 -22.52 7.58
C GLU A 215 14.17 -21.46 6.54
N ASP A 216 13.97 -21.72 5.25
CA ASP A 216 14.21 -20.76 4.17
C ASP A 216 13.31 -19.52 4.31
N TYR A 217 12.02 -19.72 4.67
CA TYR A 217 11.11 -18.62 4.98
C TYR A 217 11.60 -17.80 6.18
N TRP A 218 12.09 -18.43 7.24
CA TRP A 218 12.56 -17.71 8.43
C TRP A 218 13.84 -16.93 8.17
N MET A 219 14.83 -17.53 7.50
CA MET A 219 16.10 -16.86 7.22
C MET A 219 15.95 -15.69 6.25
N HIS A 220 15.12 -15.83 5.22
CA HIS A 220 15.10 -14.87 4.12
C HIS A 220 13.89 -13.92 4.13
N LEU A 221 12.79 -14.30 4.79
CA LEU A 221 11.53 -13.54 4.77
C LEU A 221 11.04 -13.09 6.15
N GLY A 222 11.69 -13.53 7.22
CA GLY A 222 11.45 -13.02 8.57
C GLY A 222 11.91 -11.58 8.72
N THR A 223 11.37 -10.88 9.73
CA THR A 223 11.85 -9.54 10.07
C THR A 223 13.20 -9.60 10.77
N VAL A 224 14.11 -8.70 10.42
CA VAL A 224 15.36 -8.50 11.18
C VAL A 224 15.23 -7.20 11.98
N GLY A 225 15.18 -7.31 13.31
CA GLY A 225 14.99 -6.13 14.18
C GLY A 225 13.70 -5.36 13.90
N GLY A 226 12.64 -6.05 13.45
CA GLY A 226 11.36 -5.44 13.08
C GLY A 226 11.31 -4.80 11.68
N ARG A 227 12.42 -4.83 10.93
CA ARG A 227 12.48 -4.42 9.51
C ARG A 227 12.11 -5.56 8.58
N TRP A 228 11.40 -5.22 7.51
CA TRP A 228 10.88 -6.16 6.50
C TRP A 228 11.63 -6.11 5.17
N ASP A 229 12.59 -5.21 5.03
CA ASP A 229 13.30 -4.89 3.79
C ASP A 229 14.80 -5.19 3.86
N THR A 230 15.25 -5.94 4.87
CA THR A 230 16.68 -6.12 5.17
C THR A 230 17.45 -6.81 4.06
N HIS A 231 16.77 -7.66 3.28
CA HIS A 231 17.35 -8.39 2.14
C HIS A 231 16.82 -7.88 0.80
N CYS A 232 16.29 -6.66 0.76
CA CYS A 232 15.65 -6.09 -0.42
C CYS A 232 16.44 -4.90 -0.96
N ARG A 233 16.47 -4.78 -2.29
CA ARG A 233 17.08 -3.65 -3.02
C ARG A 233 16.30 -2.35 -2.86
N VAL A 234 15.02 -2.46 -2.49
CA VAL A 234 14.13 -1.32 -2.22
C VAL A 234 13.73 -1.29 -0.75
N LYS A 235 13.78 -0.11 -0.14
CA LYS A 235 13.32 0.08 1.24
C LYS A 235 11.81 0.03 1.32
N HIS A 236 11.26 -0.75 2.26
CA HIS A 236 9.81 -0.84 2.44
C HIS A 236 9.40 -1.37 3.83
N GLY A 237 8.12 -1.17 4.15
CA GLY A 237 7.51 -1.67 5.37
C GLY A 237 6.85 -3.04 5.24
N GLN A 238 6.18 -3.43 6.32
CA GLN A 238 5.44 -4.69 6.46
C GLN A 238 4.36 -4.88 5.39
N GLN A 239 3.63 -3.80 5.04
CA GLN A 239 2.52 -3.92 4.09
C GLN A 239 3.03 -4.34 2.71
N THR A 240 4.10 -3.70 2.21
CA THR A 240 4.74 -4.08 0.94
C THR A 240 5.18 -5.54 0.95
N TRP A 241 5.88 -5.97 2.00
CA TRP A 241 6.26 -7.39 2.16
C TRP A 241 5.04 -8.33 2.10
N TYR A 242 3.98 -7.98 2.81
CA TYR A 242 2.77 -8.80 2.92
C TYR A 242 2.04 -8.97 1.59
N VAL A 243 1.89 -7.88 0.83
CA VAL A 243 1.19 -7.93 -0.46
C VAL A 243 2.06 -8.50 -1.57
N SER A 244 3.40 -8.39 -1.47
CA SER A 244 4.35 -9.00 -2.39
C SER A 244 4.56 -10.50 -2.13
N TRP A 245 3.88 -11.09 -1.15
CA TRP A 245 4.01 -12.50 -0.82
C TRP A 245 3.35 -13.41 -1.86
N LEU A 246 4.13 -14.32 -2.44
CA LEU A 246 3.66 -15.34 -3.40
C LEU A 246 3.74 -16.78 -2.86
N GLY A 247 4.19 -16.97 -1.62
CA GLY A 247 4.28 -18.28 -0.97
C GLY A 247 2.96 -18.76 -0.34
N ARG A 248 3.00 -19.86 0.44
CA ARG A 248 1.79 -20.36 1.14
C ARG A 248 1.35 -19.41 2.25
N SER A 249 0.04 -19.25 2.45
CA SER A 249 -0.57 -18.34 3.44
C SER A 249 -0.22 -18.71 4.88
N GLU A 250 -0.10 -19.99 5.21
CA GLU A 250 0.23 -20.47 6.55
C GLU A 250 1.62 -19.98 7.01
N HIS A 251 2.64 -20.09 6.16
CA HIS A 251 3.97 -19.58 6.47
C HIS A 251 3.96 -18.07 6.68
N ARG A 252 3.24 -17.33 5.82
CA ARG A 252 3.05 -15.89 5.99
C ARG A 252 2.48 -15.55 7.37
N GLN A 253 1.46 -16.30 7.82
CA GLN A 253 0.83 -16.08 9.11
C GLN A 253 1.76 -16.40 10.28
N LYS A 254 2.55 -17.49 10.19
CA LYS A 254 3.57 -17.83 11.20
C LYS A 254 4.59 -16.68 11.35
N LEU A 255 5.12 -16.15 10.24
CA LEU A 255 6.07 -15.03 10.24
C LEU A 255 5.48 -13.77 10.88
N LEU A 256 4.22 -13.45 10.58
CA LEU A 256 3.51 -12.30 11.16
C LEU A 256 3.32 -12.41 12.67
N ASN A 257 2.87 -13.58 13.15
CA ASN A 257 2.65 -13.82 14.58
C ASN A 257 3.97 -13.63 15.34
N LYS A 258 5.07 -14.20 14.83
CA LYS A 258 6.38 -14.08 15.46
C LYS A 258 6.91 -12.65 15.49
N ALA A 259 6.72 -11.90 14.41
CA ALA A 259 7.09 -10.49 14.37
C ALA A 259 6.31 -9.65 15.40
N ASN A 260 5.04 -9.99 15.65
CA ASN A 260 4.23 -9.34 16.67
C ASN A 260 4.71 -9.68 18.10
N GLU A 261 5.08 -10.92 18.36
CA GLU A 261 5.71 -11.34 19.63
C GLU A 261 6.98 -10.53 19.91
N ILE A 262 7.91 -10.47 18.96
CA ILE A 262 9.16 -9.73 19.09
C ILE A 262 8.90 -8.24 19.37
N ARG A 263 7.93 -7.64 18.67
CA ARG A 263 7.54 -6.24 18.91
C ARG A 263 6.96 -6.02 20.30
N ALA A 264 6.14 -6.95 20.80
CA ALA A 264 5.59 -6.89 22.14
C ALA A 264 6.70 -6.99 23.20
N GLU A 265 7.66 -7.89 23.02
CA GLU A 265 8.83 -8.03 23.89
C GLU A 265 9.69 -6.75 23.91
N ILE A 266 9.96 -6.15 22.75
CA ILE A 266 10.72 -4.89 22.66
C ILE A 266 9.99 -3.77 23.41
N ARG A 267 8.67 -3.62 23.20
CA ARG A 267 7.87 -2.60 23.90
C ARG A 267 7.88 -2.80 25.41
N ALA A 268 7.82 -4.04 25.88
CA ALA A 268 7.87 -4.35 27.31
C ALA A 268 9.22 -4.04 27.97
N ARG A 269 10.30 -3.91 27.17
CA ARG A 269 11.67 -3.63 27.66
C ARG A 269 12.08 -2.16 27.61
N LEU A 270 11.29 -1.29 26.99
CA LEU A 270 11.56 0.15 27.00
C LEU A 270 10.98 0.75 28.29
N PRO A 271 11.80 1.34 29.18
CA PRO A 271 11.28 2.11 30.31
C PRO A 271 10.50 3.32 29.77
N TYR A 272 9.37 3.62 30.43
CA TYR A 272 8.47 4.74 30.12
C TYR A 272 9.22 6.07 30.02
#